data_AF-A0A7C7QVI6-F1
#
_entry.id   AF-A0A7C7QVI6-F1
#
_cell.length_a   1.000
_cell.length_b   1.000
_cell.length_c   1.000
_cell.angle_alpha   90.00
_cell.angle_beta   90.00
_cell.angle_gamma   90.00
#
_symmetry.space_group_name_H-M   'P 1'
#
loop_
_entity.id
_entity.type
_entity.pdbx_description
1 polymer ?
#
loop_
_entity_poly.entity_id
_entity_poly.type
_entity_poly.pdbx_seq_one_letter_code
_entity_poly.pdbx_strand_id
1 'polypeptide(L)'
;CALCYRMRLEKTAQVAARQGFDAFTTTLLISPHQDQKLIRRIGEKVADQHGVEFYFENFRRGWSERGRLTREHGLYRQQYCGCIYSEWERYNDTTIDTILTPG
;
A
#
# COMPACT_ATOMS: atom_id res chain seq x y z
N CYS A 1 -5.99 -4.76 -1.53
CA CYS A 1 -6.30 -5.52 -2.75
C CYS A 1 -5.37 -5.12 -3.90
N ALA A 2 -5.28 -5.95 -4.94
CA ALA A 2 -4.42 -5.70 -6.11
C ALA A 2 -4.71 -4.36 -6.82
N LEU A 3 -6.00 -4.01 -6.96
CA LEU A 3 -6.43 -2.76 -7.60
C LEU A 3 -5.89 -1.52 -6.88
N CYS A 4 -6.02 -1.49 -5.54
CA CYS A 4 -5.50 -0.38 -4.73
C CYS A 4 -3.98 -0.27 -4.81
N TYR A 5 -3.25 -1.39 -4.83
CA TYR A 5 -1.80 -1.37 -5.00
C TYR A 5 -1.41 -0.76 -6.33
N ARG A 6 -2.02 -1.24 -7.43
CA ARG A 6 -1.74 -0.74 -8.77
C ARG A 6 -2.02 0.75 -8.87
N MET A 7 -3.22 1.19 -8.49
CA MET A 7 -3.62 2.60 -8.57
C MET A 7 -2.66 3.52 -7.81
N ARG A 8 -2.22 3.13 -6.60
CA ARG A 8 -1.29 3.94 -5.79
C ARG A 8 0.10 3.97 -6.40
N LEU A 9 0.65 2.80 -6.72
CA LEU A 9 2.01 2.68 -7.25
C LEU A 9 2.14 3.37 -8.60
N GLU A 10 1.16 3.22 -9.49
CA GLU A 10 1.12 3.89 -10.79
C GLU A 10 1.14 5.41 -10.64
N LYS A 11 0.34 5.96 -9.72
CA LYS A 11 0.33 7.40 -9.48
C LYS A 11 1.66 7.89 -8.92
N THR A 12 2.27 7.14 -8.00
CA THR A 12 3.58 7.48 -7.44
C THR A 12 4.67 7.43 -8.51
N ALA A 13 4.70 6.38 -9.35
CA ALA A 13 5.68 6.25 -10.43
C ALA A 13 5.56 7.37 -11.46
N GLN A 14 4.34 7.76 -11.86
CA GLN A 14 4.10 8.91 -12.74
C GLN A 14 4.65 10.21 -12.17
N VAL A 15 4.55 10.42 -10.85
CA VAL A 15 5.13 11.60 -10.19
C VAL A 15 6.65 11.47 -10.14
N ALA A 16 7.15 10.28 -9.80
CA ALA A 16 8.57 10.01 -9.69
C ALA A 16 9.32 10.27 -11.01
N ALA A 17 8.81 9.70 -12.10
CA ALA A 17 9.33 9.90 -13.45
C ALA A 17 9.27 11.37 -13.90
N ARG A 18 8.14 12.05 -13.67
CA ARG A 18 7.99 13.48 -14.06
C ARG A 18 8.92 14.43 -13.29
N GLN A 19 9.29 14.09 -12.07
CA GLN A 19 10.16 14.91 -11.23
C GLN A 19 11.63 14.47 -11.28
N GLY A 20 11.97 13.41 -12.03
CA GLY A 20 13.33 12.92 -12.17
C GLY A 20 13.89 12.26 -10.92
N PHE A 21 13.06 11.60 -10.11
CA PHE A 21 13.54 10.77 -9.01
C PHE A 21 14.07 9.43 -9.51
N ASP A 22 15.11 8.91 -8.85
CA ASP A 22 15.74 7.64 -9.21
C ASP A 22 14.81 6.43 -8.99
N ALA A 23 14.02 6.49 -7.91
CA ALA A 23 13.16 5.38 -7.51
C ALA A 23 11.91 5.84 -6.76
N PHE A 24 10.93 4.94 -6.66
CA PHE A 24 9.76 5.08 -5.79
C PHE A 24 9.55 3.82 -4.95
N THR A 25 8.86 3.98 -3.83
CA THR A 25 8.49 2.85 -2.94
C THR A 25 7.13 3.09 -2.29
N THR A 26 6.72 2.20 -1.38
CA THR A 26 5.46 2.32 -0.67
C THR A 26 5.59 1.94 0.80
N THR A 27 4.91 2.71 1.67
CA THR A 27 4.79 2.40 3.10
C THR A 27 4.01 1.13 3.37
N LEU A 28 3.25 0.60 2.40
CA LEU A 28 2.53 -0.67 2.54
C LEU A 28 3.47 -1.85 2.85
N LEU A 29 4.75 -1.74 2.49
CA LEU A 29 5.77 -2.75 2.72
C LEU A 29 6.12 -2.96 4.21
N ILE A 30 5.69 -2.08 5.12
CA ILE A 30 5.86 -2.27 6.58
C ILE A 30 4.85 -3.27 7.17
N SER A 31 3.67 -3.41 6.55
CA SER A 31 2.54 -4.08 7.19
C SER A 31 2.58 -5.61 6.98
N PRO A 32 2.43 -6.42 8.04
CA PRO A 32 2.35 -7.87 7.94
C PRO A 32 1.06 -8.34 7.25
N HIS A 33 0.03 -7.49 7.24
CA HIS A 33 -1.27 -7.79 6.63
C HIS A 33 -1.29 -7.57 5.11
N GLN A 34 -0.23 -7.00 4.54
CA GLN A 34 -0.15 -6.72 3.11
C GLN A 34 0.65 -7.83 2.40
N ASP A 35 0.22 -8.20 1.19
CA ASP A 35 0.91 -9.18 0.36
C ASP A 35 2.14 -8.57 -0.31
N GLN A 36 3.31 -8.85 0.28
CA GLN A 36 4.61 -8.37 -0.18
C GLN A 36 4.95 -8.83 -1.60
N LYS A 37 4.61 -10.08 -1.95
CA LYS A 37 4.93 -10.64 -3.26
C LYS A 37 4.09 -9.98 -4.34
N LEU A 38 2.81 -9.76 -4.05
CA LEU A 38 1.90 -9.06 -4.96
C LEU A 38 2.28 -7.59 -5.12
N ILE A 39 2.61 -6.89 -4.03
CA ILE A 39 3.10 -5.50 -4.08
C ILE A 39 4.37 -5.42 -4.93
N ARG A 40 5.35 -6.29 -4.70
CA ARG A 40 6.59 -6.34 -5.48
C ARG A 40 6.32 -6.49 -6.97
N ARG A 41 5.54 -7.52 -7.35
CA ARG A 41 5.20 -7.79 -8.75
C ARG A 41 4.51 -6.61 -9.44
N ILE A 42 3.56 -5.96 -8.74
CA ILE A 42 2.86 -4.79 -9.27
C ILE A 42 3.82 -3.60 -9.37
N GLY A 43 4.66 -3.37 -8.36
CA GLY A 43 5.64 -2.29 -8.34
C GLY A 43 6.67 -2.41 -9.45
N GLU A 44 7.26 -3.59 -9.63
CA GLU A 44 8.21 -3.89 -10.73
C GLU A 44 7.54 -3.66 -12.10
N LYS A 45 6.30 -4.13 -12.29
CA LYS A 45 5.57 -3.89 -13.55
C LYS A 45 5.32 -2.39 -13.81
N VAL A 46 4.97 -1.63 -12.77
CA VAL A 46 4.75 -0.19 -12.87
C VAL A 46 6.07 0.55 -13.13
N ALA A 47 7.17 0.11 -12.50
CA ALA A 47 8.50 0.65 -12.73
C ALA A 47 8.89 0.56 -14.21
N ASP A 48 8.73 -0.63 -14.81
CA ASP A 48 9.01 -0.86 -16.23
C ASP A 48 8.17 0.04 -17.14
N GLN A 49 6.89 0.27 -16.79
CA GLN A 49 5.97 1.09 -17.57
C GLN A 49 6.30 2.59 -17.55
N HIS A 50 6.90 3.08 -16.46
CA HIS A 50 7.17 4.52 -16.26
C HIS A 50 8.65 4.88 -16.33
N GLY A 51 9.53 3.90 -16.49
CA GLY A 51 10.98 4.12 -16.57
C GLY A 51 11.59 4.65 -15.27
N VAL A 52 11.08 4.21 -14.12
CA VAL A 52 11.56 4.61 -12.78
C VAL A 52 11.65 3.39 -11.88
N GLU A 53 12.72 3.23 -11.10
CA GLU A 53 12.93 2.02 -10.30
C GLU A 53 11.88 1.87 -9.19
N PHE A 54 11.36 0.66 -8.99
CA PHE A 54 10.61 0.34 -7.78
C PHE A 54 11.55 -0.20 -6.71
N TYR A 55 11.84 0.63 -5.72
CA TYR A 55 12.64 0.23 -4.56
C TYR A 55 11.82 -0.68 -3.64
N PHE A 56 12.06 -1.98 -3.74
CA PHE A 56 11.50 -2.94 -2.81
C PHE A 56 12.44 -3.18 -1.63
N GLU A 57 11.91 -3.00 -0.42
CA GLU A 57 12.55 -3.49 0.80
C GLU A 57 11.49 -4.08 1.74
N ASN A 58 11.86 -5.16 2.45
CA ASN A 58 11.00 -5.71 3.49
C ASN A 58 11.10 -4.85 4.77
N PHE A 59 10.24 -3.84 4.87
CA PHE A 59 10.19 -2.94 6.02
C PHE A 59 9.51 -3.54 7.27
N ARG A 60 9.07 -4.80 7.27
CA ARG A 60 8.40 -5.41 8.42
C ARG A 60 9.25 -5.41 9.69
N ARG A 61 10.58 -5.31 9.57
CA ARG A 61 11.49 -5.09 10.71
C ARG A 61 11.14 -3.86 11.56
N GLY A 62 10.54 -2.83 10.97
CA GLY A 62 10.08 -1.62 11.67
C GLY A 62 8.68 -1.74 12.29
N TRP A 63 7.97 -2.85 12.09
CA TRP A 63 6.57 -3.00 12.51
C TRP A 63 6.39 -2.93 14.03
N SER A 64 7.33 -3.48 14.81
CA SER A 64 7.29 -3.46 16.28
C SER A 64 7.34 -2.02 16.82
N GLU A 65 8.19 -1.18 16.24
CA GLU A 65 8.42 0.19 16.69
C GLU A 65 7.31 1.16 16.27
N ARG A 66 6.53 0.82 15.24
CA ARG A 66 5.52 1.73 14.68
C ARG A 66 4.58 2.32 15.74
N GLY A 67 4.19 1.53 16.74
CA GLY A 67 3.22 1.94 17.76
C GLY A 67 3.81 2.95 18.73
N ARG A 68 5.08 2.77 19.10
CA ARG A 68 5.83 3.72 19.93
C ARG A 68 6.04 5.02 19.16
N LEU A 69 6.61 4.94 17.95
CA LEU A 69 6.89 6.09 17.10
C LEU A 69 5.62 6.89 16.74
N THR A 70 4.52 6.21 16.45
CA THR A 70 3.25 6.90 16.15
C THR A 70 2.76 7.72 17.34
N ARG A 71 2.84 7.18 18.56
CA ARG A 71 2.44 7.92 19.77
C ARG A 71 3.38 9.08 20.07
N GLU A 72 4.68 8.83 19.98
CA GLU A 72 5.72 9.83 20.23
C GLU A 72 5.60 11.04 19.30
N HIS A 73 5.30 10.80 18.01
CA HIS A 73 5.15 11.86 17.02
C HIS A 73 3.70 12.35 16.84
N GLY A 74 2.74 11.88 17.65
CA GLY A 74 1.34 12.27 17.53
C GLY A 74 0.70 11.96 16.16
N LEU A 75 1.16 10.90 15.47
CA LEU A 75 0.69 10.58 14.12
C LEU A 75 -0.70 9.95 14.16
N TYR A 76 -1.52 10.30 13.17
CA TYR A 76 -2.81 9.68 12.96
C TYR A 76 -2.66 8.18 12.60
N ARG A 77 -3.44 7.32 13.28
CA ARG A 77 -3.47 5.87 13.03
C ARG A 77 -4.68 5.49 12.19
N GLN A 78 -4.48 5.45 10.88
CA GLN A 78 -5.52 5.01 9.95
C GLN A 78 -5.86 3.52 10.18
N GLN A 79 -7.16 3.21 10.32
CA GLN A 79 -7.67 1.85 10.53
C GLN A 79 -8.27 1.20 9.27
N TYR A 80 -8.21 1.91 8.14
CA TYR A 80 -8.77 1.50 6.86
C TYR A 80 -7.79 1.91 5.76
N CYS A 81 -7.87 1.33 4.57
CA CYS A 81 -6.87 1.66 3.55
C CYS A 81 -7.11 3.03 2.89
N GLY A 82 -8.31 3.61 2.98
CA GLY A 82 -8.67 4.88 2.34
C GLY A 82 -9.65 4.76 1.16
N CYS A 83 -10.13 3.55 0.83
CA CYS A 83 -11.21 3.37 -0.15
C CYS A 83 -12.56 3.16 0.56
N ILE A 84 -13.66 3.44 -0.15
CA ILE A 84 -15.03 3.27 0.37
C ILE A 84 -15.30 1.83 0.82
N TYR A 85 -14.67 0.86 0.16
CA TYR A 85 -14.81 -0.55 0.49
C TYR A 85 -14.28 -0.86 1.89
N SER A 86 -13.03 -0.46 2.17
CA SER A 86 -12.40 -0.66 3.47
C SER A 86 -12.99 0.22 4.57
N GLU A 87 -13.60 1.35 4.20
CA GLU A 87 -14.36 2.17 5.15
C GLU A 87 -15.67 1.47 5.54
N TRP A 88 -16.40 0.91 4.57
CA TRP A 88 -17.62 0.17 4.83
C TRP A 88 -17.36 -1.07 5.69
N GLU A 89 -16.33 -1.86 5.38
CA GLU A 89 -15.94 -3.06 6.16
C GLU A 89 -15.54 -2.73 7.61
N ARG A 90 -15.18 -1.48 7.90
CA ARG A 90 -14.84 -1.06 9.27
C ARG A 90 -16.06 -0.92 10.17
N TYR A 91 -17.23 -0.68 9.59
CA TYR A 91 -18.50 -0.46 10.30
C TYR A 91 -19.47 -1.64 10.18
N ASN A 92 -19.10 -2.69 9.45
CA ASN A 92 -19.95 -3.84 9.17
C ASN A 92 -19.17 -5.14 9.44
N ASP A 93 -19.84 -6.15 10.00
CA ASP A 93 -19.23 -7.46 10.30
C ASP A 93 -19.12 -8.38 9.07
N THR A 94 -19.24 -7.83 7.86
CA THR A 94 -19.22 -8.57 6.59
C THR A 94 -18.15 -7.97 5.69
N THR A 95 -17.50 -8.81 4.87
CA THR A 95 -16.54 -8.33 3.87
C THR A 95 -17.23 -8.08 2.54
N ILE A 96 -16.69 -7.16 1.74
CA ILE A 96 -17.30 -6.82 0.45
C ILE A 96 -17.20 -7.97 -0.55
N ASP A 97 -16.16 -8.80 -0.44
CA ASP A 97 -16.03 -10.01 -1.24
C ASP A 97 -17.21 -10.98 -1.02
N THR A 98 -17.76 -11.02 0.21
CA THR A 98 -18.93 -11.86 0.56
C THR A 98 -20.22 -11.34 -0.08
N ILE A 99 -20.32 -10.04 -0.36
CA ILE A 99 -21.51 -9.42 -0.97
C ILE A 99 -21.45 -9.50 -2.49
N LEU A 100 -20.28 -9.26 -3.09
CA LEU A 100 -20.11 -9.15 -4.54
C LEU A 100 -19.92 -10.51 -5.24
N THR A 101 -19.50 -11.52 -4.48
CA THR A 101 -19.36 -12.90 -4.95
C THR A 101 -20.10 -13.82 -3.98
N PRO A 102 -21.45 -13.75 -3.92
CA PRO A 102 -22.20 -14.77 -3.22
C PRO A 102 -21.93 -16.09 -3.96
N GLY A 103 -21.48 -17.10 -3.21
CA GLY A 103 -21.16 -18.42 -3.75
C GLY A 103 -22.33 -19.09 -4.45
#